data_AF-A0A9C6W8G5-F1
#
_entry.id   AF-A0A9C6W8G5-F1
#
_cell.length_a   1.000
_cell.length_b   1.000
_cell.length_c   1.000
_cell.angle_alpha   90.00
_cell.angle_beta   90.00
_cell.angle_gamma   90.00
#
_symmetry.space_group_name_H-M   'P 1'
#
loop_
_entity.id
_entity.type
_entity.pdbx_description
1 polymer ?
#
loop_
_entity_poly.entity_id
_entity_poly.type
_entity_poly.pdbx_seq_one_letter_code
_entity_poly.pdbx_strand_id
1 'polypeptide(L)'
;MSMASFSVSLVKVASQSEISGVLIKDSVFLLSQLIHILLLTVQGQFVLNSNDEIIESIYDASWYNANKKTQLLFVLSIRSCLSPPILSAGGLLDLNLKNFAEASFKNTFLK
;
A
#
# COMPACT_ATOMS: atom_id res chain seq x y z
N MET A 1 -12.75 6.40 -8.78
CA MET A 1 -12.27 5.28 -9.62
C MET A 1 -12.76 3.99 -8.96
N SER A 2 -13.89 3.44 -9.39
CA SER A 2 -14.49 2.27 -8.72
C SER A 2 -13.72 1.01 -9.10
N MET A 3 -13.60 0.03 -8.19
CA MET A 3 -12.99 -1.27 -8.49
C MET A 3 -13.65 -1.99 -9.68
N ALA A 4 -14.93 -1.68 -9.94
CA ALA A 4 -15.66 -2.16 -11.12
C ALA A 4 -15.03 -1.66 -12.43
N SER A 5 -14.51 -0.43 -12.48
CA SER A 5 -13.88 0.12 -13.70
C SER A 5 -12.58 -0.60 -14.07
N PHE A 6 -11.80 -1.05 -13.07
CA PHE A 6 -10.60 -1.85 -13.28
C PHE A 6 -10.97 -3.24 -13.80
N SER A 7 -11.93 -3.91 -13.15
CA SER A 7 -12.42 -5.23 -13.57
C SER A 7 -12.97 -5.22 -15.00
N VAL A 8 -13.79 -4.23 -15.35
CA VAL A 8 -14.36 -4.08 -16.71
C VAL A 8 -13.28 -3.83 -17.75
N SER A 9 -12.28 -3.00 -17.44
CA SER A 9 -11.19 -2.70 -18.37
C SER A 9 -10.29 -3.92 -18.59
N LEU A 10 -10.06 -4.72 -17.55
CA LEU A 10 -9.29 -5.96 -17.63
C LEU A 10 -9.99 -6.99 -18.52
N VAL A 11 -11.30 -7.17 -18.35
CA VAL A 11 -12.10 -8.08 -19.17
C VAL A 11 -12.10 -7.67 -20.64
N LYS A 12 -12.23 -6.37 -20.94
CA LYS A 12 -12.19 -5.85 -22.31
C LYS A 12 -10.86 -6.15 -23.01
N VAL A 13 -9.76 -5.88 -22.34
CA VAL A 13 -8.43 -6.16 -22.89
C VAL A 13 -8.19 -7.67 -23.04
N ALA A 14 -8.70 -8.50 -22.13
CA ALA A 14 -8.54 -9.95 -22.20
C ALA A 14 -9.42 -10.62 -23.28
N SER A 15 -10.57 -10.04 -23.62
CA SER A 15 -11.51 -10.63 -24.60
C SER A 15 -11.21 -10.26 -26.06
N GLN A 16 -10.38 -9.24 -26.29
CA GLN A 16 -10.01 -8.81 -27.63
C GLN A 16 -8.72 -9.50 -28.09
N SER A 17 -8.84 -10.28 -29.17
CA SER A 17 -7.73 -11.02 -29.79
C SER A 17 -7.01 -10.24 -30.89
N GLU A 18 -7.64 -9.20 -31.46
CA GLU A 18 -7.12 -8.46 -32.61
C GLU A 18 -6.55 -7.10 -32.19
N ILE A 19 -5.35 -6.79 -32.67
CA ILE A 19 -4.68 -5.50 -32.44
C ILE A 19 -5.47 -4.40 -33.16
N SER A 20 -6.35 -3.75 -32.41
CA SER A 20 -7.19 -2.63 -32.84
C SER A 20 -6.84 -1.36 -32.06
N GLY A 21 -7.13 -0.18 -32.62
CA GLY A 21 -6.98 1.09 -31.90
C GLY A 21 -7.75 1.13 -30.57
N VAL A 22 -8.85 0.35 -30.47
CA VAL A 22 -9.62 0.19 -29.24
C VAL A 22 -8.82 -0.55 -28.16
N LEU A 23 -8.09 -1.61 -28.53
CA LEU A 23 -7.24 -2.35 -27.60
C LEU A 23 -6.14 -1.47 -27.02
N ILE A 24 -5.46 -0.71 -27.88
CA ILE A 24 -4.38 0.19 -27.46
C ILE A 24 -4.92 1.22 -26.45
N LYS A 25 -6.08 1.82 -26.73
CA LYS A 25 -6.72 2.77 -25.82
C LYS A 25 -7.07 2.14 -24.46
N ASP A 26 -7.66 0.95 -24.47
CA ASP A 26 -8.07 0.26 -23.25
C ASP A 26 -6.87 -0.24 -22.43
N SER A 27 -5.77 -0.67 -23.09
CA SER A 27 -4.50 -0.99 -22.45
C SER A 27 -3.84 0.22 -21.80
N VAL A 28 -3.80 1.38 -22.47
CA VAL A 28 -3.26 2.63 -21.88
C VAL A 28 -4.09 3.05 -20.67
N PHE A 29 -5.41 2.91 -20.73
CA PHE A 29 -6.28 3.18 -19.60
C PHE A 29 -6.00 2.23 -18.42
N LEU A 30 -5.82 0.94 -18.66
CA LEU A 30 -5.41 -0.03 -17.63
C LEU A 30 -4.07 0.32 -16.98
N LEU A 31 -3.07 0.72 -17.78
CA LEU A 31 -1.76 1.13 -17.27
C LEU A 31 -1.90 2.35 -16.35
N SER A 32 -2.71 3.33 -16.73
CA SER A 32 -3.00 4.49 -15.87
C SER A 32 -3.61 4.05 -14.53
N GLN A 33 -4.61 3.15 -14.56
CA GLN A 33 -5.22 2.63 -13.34
C GLN A 33 -4.22 1.88 -12.44
N LEU A 34 -3.31 1.09 -13.03
CA LEU A 34 -2.26 0.40 -12.30
C LEU A 34 -1.28 1.37 -11.64
N ILE A 35 -0.88 2.44 -12.35
CA ILE A 35 0.00 3.48 -11.80
C ILE A 35 -0.67 4.16 -10.62
N HIS A 36 -1.96 4.49 -10.71
CA HIS A 36 -2.69 5.07 -9.58
C HIS A 36 -2.71 4.16 -8.35
N ILE A 37 -2.91 2.85 -8.54
CA ILE A 37 -2.87 1.86 -7.43
C ILE A 37 -1.45 1.79 -6.86
N LEU A 38 -0.43 1.74 -7.71
CA LEU A 38 0.97 1.73 -7.29
C LEU A 38 1.31 2.95 -6.43
N LEU A 39 0.91 4.15 -6.85
CA LEU A 39 1.12 5.38 -6.07
C LEU A 39 0.43 5.29 -4.70
N LEU A 40 -0.79 4.77 -4.64
CA LEU A 40 -1.51 4.59 -3.38
C LEU A 40 -0.80 3.60 -2.45
N THR A 41 -0.30 2.49 -3.00
CA THR A 41 0.51 1.50 -2.27
C THR A 41 1.84 2.08 -1.77
N VAL A 42 2.50 2.93 -2.56
CA VAL A 42 3.72 3.65 -2.14
C VAL A 42 3.43 4.58 -0.96
N GLN A 43 2.31 5.32 -1.00
CA GLN A 43 1.90 6.16 0.12
C GLN A 43 1.60 5.33 1.38
N GLY A 44 0.92 4.18 1.25
CA GLY A 44 0.69 3.27 2.35
C GLY A 44 2.00 2.73 2.95
N GLN A 45 3.00 2.42 2.13
CA GLN A 45 4.32 2.00 2.60
C GLN A 45 5.06 3.12 3.33
N PHE A 46 5.00 4.36 2.85
CA PHE A 46 5.63 5.50 3.51
C PHE A 46 5.09 5.70 4.92
N VAL A 47 3.77 5.60 5.08
CA VAL A 47 3.09 5.71 6.39
C VAL A 47 3.57 4.62 7.36
N LEU A 48 3.74 3.39 6.90
CA LEU A 48 4.28 2.29 7.71
C LEU A 48 5.74 2.55 8.12
N ASN A 49 6.59 2.95 7.17
CA ASN A 49 7.99 3.24 7.45
C ASN A 49 8.13 4.39 8.47
N SER A 50 7.35 5.47 8.32
CA SER A 50 7.39 6.57 9.28
C SER A 50 6.92 6.15 10.68
N ASN A 51 5.97 5.21 10.78
CA ASN A 51 5.58 4.65 12.07
C ASN A 51 6.73 3.88 12.74
N ASP A 52 7.45 3.07 11.96
CA ASP A 52 8.61 2.31 12.45
C ASP A 52 9.75 3.25 12.88
N GLU A 53 10.02 4.31 12.11
CA GLU A 53 11.00 5.35 12.44
C GLU A 53 10.66 6.07 13.76
N ILE A 54 9.38 6.34 14.03
CA ILE A 54 8.95 6.92 15.32
C ILE A 54 9.29 5.98 16.46
N ILE A 55 8.96 4.69 16.34
CA ILE A 55 9.27 3.69 17.37
C ILE A 55 10.78 3.63 17.64
N GLU A 56 11.58 3.52 16.58
CA GLU A 56 13.04 3.47 16.66
C GLU A 56 13.60 4.72 17.35
N SER A 57 13.12 5.92 16.97
CA SER A 57 13.56 7.18 17.59
C SER A 57 13.25 7.27 19.09
N ILE A 58 12.13 6.67 19.54
CA ILE A 58 11.78 6.64 20.96
C ILE A 58 12.66 5.64 21.71
N TYR A 59 13.03 4.52 21.09
CA TYR A 59 13.94 3.55 21.68
C TYR A 59 15.36 4.08 21.81
N ASP A 60 15.83 4.83 20.81
CA ASP A 60 17.16 5.48 20.83
C ASP A 60 17.20 6.68 21.79
N ALA A 61 16.06 7.31 22.06
CA ALA A 61 15.97 8.34 23.08
C ALA A 61 16.26 7.75 24.47
N SER A 62 17.02 8.48 25.30
CA SER A 62 17.22 8.14 26.72
C SER A 62 15.95 8.41 27.55
N TRP A 63 14.82 7.82 27.15
CA TRP A 63 13.48 8.06 27.69
C TRP A 63 13.40 7.85 29.21
N TYR A 64 14.19 6.91 29.74
CA TYR A 64 14.28 6.62 31.17
C TYR A 64 14.86 7.78 32.01
N ASN A 65 15.63 8.68 31.38
CA ASN A 65 16.14 9.91 32.03
C ASN A 65 15.17 11.10 31.91
N ALA A 66 14.08 10.98 31.14
CA ALA A 66 13.09 12.04 31.01
C ALA A 66 12.18 12.15 32.25
N ASN A 67 11.45 13.26 32.37
CA ASN A 67 10.47 13.40 33.45
C ASN A 67 9.30 12.41 33.29
N LYS A 68 8.57 12.14 34.38
CA LYS A 68 7.44 11.17 34.39
C LYS A 68 6.35 11.46 33.36
N LYS A 69 6.08 12.73 33.05
CA LYS A 69 5.06 13.12 32.05
C LYS A 69 5.53 12.76 30.64
N THR A 70 6.80 13.04 30.32
CA THR A 70 7.41 12.72 29.03
C THR A 70 7.54 11.22 28.83
N GLN A 71 7.92 10.46 29.88
CA GLN A 71 7.91 8.99 29.84
C GLN A 71 6.53 8.43 29.50
N LEU A 72 5.47 8.97 30.11
CA LEU A 72 4.10 8.56 29.81
C LEU A 72 3.73 8.85 28.35
N LEU A 73 4.16 9.99 27.81
CA LEU A 73 3.95 10.32 26.39
C LEU A 73 4.66 9.32 25.47
N PHE A 74 5.92 8.96 25.74
CA PHE A 74 6.62 7.95 24.95
C PHE A 74 5.94 6.59 24.99
N VAL A 75 5.49 6.13 26.17
CA VAL A 75 4.73 4.88 26.29
C VAL A 75 3.43 4.92 25.51
N LEU A 76 2.71 6.05 25.56
CA LEU A 76 1.48 6.23 24.80
C LEU A 76 1.75 6.22 23.29
N SER A 77 2.80 6.91 22.85
CA SER A 77 3.24 6.94 21.45
C SER A 77 3.60 5.55 20.93
N ILE A 78 4.46 4.80 21.64
CA ILE A 78 4.78 3.41 21.27
C ILE A 78 3.49 2.58 21.20
N ARG A 79 2.61 2.71 22.19
CA ARG A 79 1.35 1.96 22.21
C ARG A 79 0.44 2.29 21.03
N SER A 80 0.39 3.55 20.58
CA SER A 80 -0.33 3.90 19.35
C SER A 80 0.35 3.32 18.11
N CYS A 81 1.67 3.29 18.07
CA CYS A 81 2.44 2.77 16.94
C CYS A 81 2.37 1.23 16.81
N LEU A 82 2.04 0.50 17.89
CA LEU A 82 1.76 -0.94 17.84
C LEU A 82 0.55 -1.31 16.97
N SER A 83 -0.37 -0.36 16.74
CA SER A 83 -1.45 -0.48 15.76
C SER A 83 -1.17 0.50 14.63
N PRO A 84 -0.26 0.16 13.69
CA PRO A 84 0.17 1.07 12.66
C PRO A 84 -1.03 1.59 11.84
N PRO A 85 -0.96 2.83 11.34
CA PRO A 85 -1.95 3.34 10.40
C PRO A 85 -1.81 2.60 9.06
N ILE A 86 -2.57 1.53 8.90
CA ILE A 86 -2.58 0.71 7.68
C ILE A 86 -3.58 1.28 6.69
N LEU A 87 -3.11 1.64 5.51
CA LEU A 87 -3.99 1.97 4.39
C LEU A 87 -4.51 0.67 3.79
N SER A 88 -5.79 0.36 3.99
CA SER A 88 -6.42 -0.86 3.48
C SER A 88 -7.43 -0.56 2.37
N ALA A 89 -7.43 -1.38 1.31
CA ALA A 89 -8.45 -1.37 0.27
C ALA A 89 -9.72 -2.04 0.78
N GLY A 90 -10.51 -1.31 1.57
CA GLY A 90 -11.79 -1.78 2.10
C GLY A 90 -11.69 -2.92 3.11
N GLY A 91 -10.55 -3.08 3.79
CA GLY A 91 -10.32 -4.14 4.78
C GLY A 91 -9.92 -5.50 4.17
N LEU A 92 -9.85 -5.59 2.84
CA LEU A 92 -9.55 -6.83 2.12
C LEU A 92 -8.06 -7.01 1.80
N LEU A 93 -7.35 -5.90 1.60
CA LEU A 93 -5.95 -5.89 1.20
C LEU A 93 -5.25 -4.67 1.78
N ASP A 94 -4.15 -4.89 2.49
CA ASP A 94 -3.30 -3.80 2.93
C ASP A 94 -2.48 -3.28 1.75
N LEU A 95 -2.58 -1.98 1.50
CA LEU A 95 -1.92 -1.27 0.40
C LEU A 95 -0.48 -0.95 0.79
N ASN A 96 0.35 -1.99 0.84
CA ASN A 96 1.79 -1.91 1.05
C ASN A 96 2.54 -2.57 -0.11
N LEU A 97 3.81 -2.17 -0.31
CA LEU A 97 4.60 -2.62 -1.47
C LEU A 97 4.82 -4.13 -1.44
N LYS A 98 4.94 -4.70 -0.25
CA LYS A 98 5.11 -6.14 -0.05
C LYS A 98 3.95 -6.94 -0.65
N ASN A 99 2.71 -6.57 -0.34
CA ASN A 99 1.51 -7.24 -0.84
C ASN A 99 1.35 -7.02 -2.35
N PHE A 100 1.68 -5.84 -2.86
CA PHE A 100 1.67 -5.57 -4.30
C PHE A 100 2.67 -6.44 -5.06
N ALA A 101 3.90 -6.56 -4.54
CA ALA A 101 4.94 -7.40 -5.13
C ALA A 101 4.56 -8.89 -5.07
N GLU A 102 4.00 -9.37 -3.95
CA GLU A 102 3.56 -10.77 -3.82
C GLU A 102 2.45 -11.11 -4.83
N ALA A 103 1.47 -10.21 -5.02
CA ALA A 103 0.41 -10.41 -6.01
C ALA A 103 0.96 -10.51 -7.45
N SER A 104 2.05 -9.79 -7.75
CA SER A 104 2.74 -9.88 -9.04
C SER A 104 3.53 -11.20 -9.18
N PHE A 105 4.21 -11.63 -8.11
CA PHE A 105 5.08 -12.82 -8.13
C PHE A 105 4.27 -14.14 -8.11
N LYS A 106 3.20 -14.24 -7.32
CA LYS A 106 2.38 -15.48 -7.22
C LYS A 106 1.82 -15.93 -8.56
N ASN A 107 1.52 -14.98 -9.45
CA ASN A 107 1.02 -15.26 -10.80
C ASN A 107 2.10 -15.76 -11.78
N THR A 108 3.38 -15.62 -11.42
CA THR A 108 4.52 -15.99 -12.28
C THR A 108 5.05 -17.41 -11.98
N PHE A 109 4.80 -17.96 -10.78
CA PHE A 109 5.32 -19.27 -10.35
C PHE A 109 4.25 -20.37 -10.24
N LEU A 110 2.98 -20.07 -10.54
CA LEU A 110 1.89 -21.06 -10.66
C LEU A 110 1.49 -21.30 -12.13
N LYS A 111 2.40 -21.03 -13.08
CA LYS A 111 2.31 -21.48 -14.46
C LYS A 111 3.40 -22.50 -14.75
#